data_AF-A0A534AIA9-F1
#
_entry.id   AF-A0A534AIA9-F1
#
_cell.length_a   1.000
_cell.length_b   1.000
_cell.length_c   1.000
_cell.angle_alpha   90.00
_cell.angle_beta   90.00
_cell.angle_gamma   90.00
#
_symmetry.space_group_name_H-M   'P 1'
#
loop_
_entity.id
_entity.type
_entity.pdbx_description
1 polymer ?
#
loop_
_entity_poly.entity_id
_entity_poly.type
_entity_poly.pdbx_seq_one_letter_code
_entity_poly.pdbx_strand_id
1 'polypeptide(L)'
;MRTWIGLFRGINVGGHHKVPMKDLVTVLRGLGFEEVRSYIQSGNVVFRASGTAAALIEDIGTAVSRRFGFPRARRRCGTGRAPHPRPRWHSPCPRRRR
;
A
#
# COMPACT_ATOMS: atom_id res chain seq x y z
N MET A 1 15.91 -6.64 -17.29
CA MET A 1 14.63 -6.21 -16.67
C MET A 1 14.20 -7.26 -15.66
N ARG A 2 13.47 -6.88 -14.62
CA ARG A 2 12.96 -7.78 -13.59
C ARG A 2 11.43 -7.77 -13.60
N THR A 3 10.82 -8.90 -13.24
CA THR A 3 9.38 -8.97 -13.00
C THR A 3 9.09 -8.50 -11.59
N TRP A 4 8.14 -7.57 -11.47
CA TRP A 4 7.71 -6.95 -10.22
C TRP A 4 6.23 -7.20 -9.99
N ILE A 5 5.87 -7.27 -8.71
CA ILE A 5 4.48 -7.35 -8.26
C ILE A 5 4.19 -6.08 -7.45
N GLY A 6 3.28 -5.26 -7.94
CA GLY A 6 2.74 -4.09 -7.25
C GLY A 6 1.48 -4.43 -6.49
N LEU A 7 1.48 -4.14 -5.18
CA LEU A 7 0.35 -4.37 -4.28
C LEU A 7 -0.23 -3.03 -3.84
N PHE A 8 -1.37 -2.66 -4.42
CA PHE A 8 -2.09 -1.44 -4.07
C PHE A 8 -3.08 -1.74 -2.94
N ARG A 9 -2.97 -1.01 -1.84
CA ARG A 9 -3.84 -1.17 -0.66
C ARG A 9 -4.94 -0.11 -0.68
N GLY A 10 -6.14 -0.49 -0.22
CA GLY A 10 -7.22 0.48 0.00
C GLY A 10 -7.79 1.12 -1.26
N ILE A 11 -7.67 0.44 -2.41
CA ILE A 11 -8.33 0.82 -3.65
C ILE A 11 -9.58 -0.04 -3.86
N ASN A 12 -10.61 0.51 -4.52
CA ASN A 12 -11.84 -0.20 -4.87
C ASN A 12 -12.58 -0.88 -3.69
N VAL A 13 -12.35 -0.40 -2.45
CA VAL A 13 -13.01 -0.89 -1.23
C VAL A 13 -13.90 0.21 -0.66
N GLY A 14 -15.11 -0.17 -0.24
CA GLY A 14 -16.05 0.76 0.40
C GLY A 14 -16.49 1.95 -0.46
N GLY A 15 -16.35 1.89 -1.79
CA GLY A 15 -16.71 2.98 -2.70
C GLY A 15 -15.72 4.14 -2.78
N HIS A 16 -14.70 4.16 -1.93
CA HIS A 16 -13.62 5.14 -1.93
C HIS A 16 -12.45 4.67 -2.81
N HIS A 17 -11.64 5.62 -3.27
CA HIS A 17 -10.44 5.37 -4.09
C HIS A 17 -10.71 4.44 -5.29
N LYS A 18 -11.71 4.79 -6.11
CA LYS A 18 -12.04 4.03 -7.32
C LYS A 18 -10.91 4.16 -8.33
N VAL A 19 -10.32 3.02 -8.66
CA VAL A 19 -9.25 2.90 -9.64
C VAL A 19 -9.69 1.87 -10.68
N PRO A 20 -10.15 2.32 -11.86
CA PRO A 20 -10.37 1.42 -12.99
C PRO A 20 -9.06 0.73 -13.37
N MET A 21 -9.06 -0.61 -13.40
CA MET A 21 -7.83 -1.37 -13.70
C MET A 21 -7.28 -1.08 -15.10
N LYS A 22 -8.14 -0.76 -16.07
CA LYS A 22 -7.71 -0.33 -17.42
C LYS A 22 -6.90 0.98 -17.36
N ASP A 23 -7.33 1.94 -16.55
CA ASP A 23 -6.58 3.19 -16.37
C ASP A 23 -5.27 2.94 -15.65
N LEU A 24 -5.26 2.09 -14.61
CA LEU A 24 -4.03 1.75 -13.90
C LEU A 24 -2.99 1.09 -14.81
N VAL A 25 -3.42 0.14 -15.65
CA VAL A 25 -2.56 -0.49 -16.67
C VAL A 25 -2.03 0.57 -17.65
N THR A 26 -2.87 1.51 -18.09
CA THR A 26 -2.49 2.59 -19.00
C THR A 26 -1.41 3.49 -18.38
N VAL A 27 -1.56 3.86 -17.10
CA VAL A 27 -0.58 4.64 -16.36
C VAL A 27 0.77 3.93 -16.31
N LEU A 28 0.78 2.64 -15.96
CA LEU A 28 2.02 1.86 -15.84
C LEU A 28 2.71 1.67 -17.20
N ARG A 29 1.94 1.46 -18.27
CA ARG A 29 2.48 1.44 -19.64
C ARG A 29 3.06 2.79 -20.05
N GLY A 30 2.42 3.90 -19.66
CA GLY A 30 2.93 5.25 -19.91
C GLY A 30 4.25 5.56 -19.21
N LEU A 31 4.59 4.83 -18.14
CA LEU A 31 5.91 4.89 -17.48
C LEU A 31 6.98 4.04 -18.18
N GLY A 32 6.65 3.38 -19.29
CA GLY A 32 7.55 2.49 -20.01
C GLY A 32 7.66 1.08 -19.42
N PHE A 33 6.69 0.66 -18.59
CA PHE A 33 6.68 -0.71 -18.07
C PHE A 33 6.08 -1.69 -19.07
N GLU A 34 6.68 -2.87 -19.12
CA GLU A 34 6.33 -3.94 -20.06
C GLU A 34 5.49 -5.03 -19.39
N GLU A 35 4.81 -5.84 -20.20
CA GLU A 35 4.02 -7.00 -19.75
C GLU A 35 3.04 -6.70 -18.58
N VAL A 36 2.50 -5.48 -18.54
CA VAL A 36 1.61 -5.05 -17.45
C VAL A 36 0.30 -5.84 -17.48
N ARG A 37 0.05 -6.60 -16.40
CA ARG A 37 -1.16 -7.40 -16.17
C ARG A 37 -1.73 -7.10 -14.79
N SER A 38 -2.97 -6.66 -14.73
CA SER A 38 -3.71 -6.53 -13.46
C SER A 38 -4.46 -7.82 -13.14
N TYR A 39 -4.48 -8.22 -11.88
CA TYR A 39 -5.29 -9.35 -11.39
C TYR A 39 -6.50 -8.80 -10.64
N ILE A 40 -7.70 -9.06 -11.18
CA ILE A 40 -9.03 -8.69 -10.62
C ILE A 40 -9.13 -7.21 -10.18
N GLN A 41 -10.14 -6.86 -9.36
CA GLN A 41 -10.30 -5.50 -8.81
C GLN A 41 -9.58 -5.30 -7.47
N SER A 42 -8.64 -6.17 -7.10
CA SER A 42 -7.98 -6.18 -5.79
C SER A 42 -6.76 -5.27 -5.70
N GLY A 43 -6.35 -4.64 -6.80
CA GLY A 43 -5.15 -3.80 -6.83
C GLY A 43 -3.84 -4.57 -6.88
N ASN A 44 -3.85 -5.78 -7.44
CA ASN A 44 -2.63 -6.54 -7.71
C ASN A 44 -2.23 -6.36 -9.17
N VAL A 45 -0.99 -5.95 -9.42
CA VAL A 45 -0.48 -5.77 -10.78
C VAL A 45 0.90 -6.40 -10.92
N VAL A 46 1.10 -7.15 -12.00
CA VAL A 46 2.40 -7.71 -12.40
C VAL A 46 2.92 -6.92 -13.59
N PHE A 47 4.19 -6.53 -13.58
CA PHE A 47 4.81 -5.78 -14.67
C PHE A 47 6.32 -6.04 -14.73
N ARG A 48 6.93 -5.76 -15.88
CA ARG A 48 8.39 -5.78 -16.06
C ARG A 48 8.94 -4.37 -16.10
N ALA A 49 9.98 -4.13 -15.33
CA ALA A 49 10.67 -2.84 -15.29
C ALA A 49 12.16 -3.00 -14.94
N SER A 50 12.95 -2.01 -15.34
CA SER A 50 14.33 -1.78 -14.89
C SER A 50 14.34 -0.82 -13.69
N GLY A 51 15.48 -0.69 -13.00
CA GLY A 51 15.60 0.20 -11.84
C GLY A 51 15.35 -0.46 -10.49
N THR A 52 15.51 0.32 -9.42
CA THR A 52 15.40 -0.14 -8.03
C THR A 52 13.95 -0.08 -7.56
N ALA A 53 13.60 -0.89 -6.56
CA ALA A 53 12.25 -0.85 -5.96
C ALA A 53 11.89 0.57 -5.47
N ALA A 54 12.86 1.29 -4.90
CA ALA A 54 12.64 2.65 -4.39
C ALA A 54 12.24 3.64 -5.50
N ALA A 55 12.94 3.61 -6.63
CA ALA A 55 12.63 4.44 -7.79
C ALA A 55 11.25 4.10 -8.36
N LEU A 56 10.98 2.80 -8.57
CA LEU A 56 9.69 2.34 -9.09
C LEU A 56 8.52 2.74 -8.18
N ILE A 57 8.68 2.67 -6.86
CA ILE A 57 7.64 3.11 -5.91
C ILE A 57 7.37 4.61 -6.04
N GLU A 58 8.42 5.44 -6.18
CA GLU A 58 8.24 6.88 -6.37
C GLU A 58 7.57 7.20 -7.71
N ASP A 59 8.00 6.60 -8.81
CA ASP A 59 7.45 6.84 -10.14
C ASP A 59 5.98 6.42 -10.21
N ILE A 60 5.68 5.21 -9.74
CA ILE A 60 4.30 4.69 -9.68
C ILE A 60 3.44 5.54 -8.76
N GLY A 61 3.92 5.84 -7.55
CA GLY A 61 3.21 6.69 -6.60
C GLY A 61 2.89 8.06 -7.20
N THR A 62 3.81 8.61 -8.01
CA THR A 62 3.63 9.90 -8.67
C THR A 62 2.55 9.84 -9.72
N ALA A 63 2.66 8.88 -10.62
CA ALA A 63 1.76 8.77 -11.75
C ALA A 63 0.34 8.43 -11.29
N VAL A 64 0.20 7.53 -10.31
CA VAL A 64 -1.11 7.11 -9.77
C VAL A 64 -1.77 8.24 -8.98
N SER A 65 -1.05 8.93 -8.07
CA SER A 65 -1.62 10.07 -7.35
C SER A 65 -2.03 11.21 -8.29
N ARG A 66 -1.23 11.49 -9.33
CA ARG A 66 -1.56 12.50 -10.33
C ARG A 66 -2.77 12.12 -11.18
N ARG A 67 -2.91 10.85 -11.56
CA ARG A 67 -4.02 10.38 -12.41
C ARG A 67 -5.34 10.29 -11.67
N PHE A 68 -5.33 9.81 -10.43
CA PHE A 68 -6.56 9.49 -9.69
C PHE A 68 -6.89 10.45 -8.54
N GLY A 69 -6.00 11.39 -8.23
CA GLY A 69 -6.25 12.46 -7.25
C GLY A 69 -6.25 12.01 -5.78
N PHE A 70 -5.64 10.86 -5.46
CA PHE A 70 -5.57 10.35 -4.08
C PHE A 70 -4.20 10.60 -3.44
N PRO A 71 -4.12 10.77 -2.11
CA PRO A 71 -2.86 10.94 -1.40
C PRO A 71 -1.93 9.75 -1.63
N ARG A 72 -0.64 10.02 -1.81
CA ARG A 72 0.36 8.94 -1.88
C ARG A 72 0.35 8.12 -0.60
N ALA A 73 0.57 6.82 -0.75
CA ALA A 73 0.80 5.95 0.39
C ALA A 73 1.99 6.50 1.19
N ARG A 74 1.74 6.91 2.45
CA ARG A 74 2.82 7.31 3.34
C ARG A 74 3.67 6.08 3.61
N ARG A 75 4.95 6.11 3.23
CA ARG A 75 5.91 5.17 3.78
C ARG A 75 5.87 5.37 5.29
N ARG A 76 5.45 4.35 6.04
CA ARG A 76 5.79 4.31 7.47
C ARG A 76 7.30 4.14 7.52
N CYS A 77 8.04 5.23 7.71
CA CYS A 77 9.38 5.13 8.26
C CYS A 77 9.22 4.54 9.66
N GLY A 78 9.58 3.27 9.81
CA GLY A 78 9.65 2.61 11.10
C GLY A 78 10.86 3.11 11.88
N THR A 79 10.82 4.35 12.35
CA THR A 79 11.66 4.82 13.45
C THR A 79 10.75 5.19 14.59
N GLY A 80 10.40 4.21 15.43
CA GLY A 80 9.54 4.45 16.59
C GLY A 80 9.00 3.18 17.23
N ARG A 81 9.75 2.66 18.20
CA ARG A 81 9.16 2.04 19.40
C ARG A 81 8.25 3.11 20.04
N ALA A 82 6.95 2.88 20.26
CA ALA A 82 6.31 2.53 21.54
C ALA A 82 4.82 2.99 21.51
N PRO A 83 3.93 2.59 22.44
CA PRO A 83 4.12 1.63 23.54
C PRO A 83 3.27 0.36 23.34
N HIS A 84 3.72 -0.75 23.92
CA HIS A 84 2.79 -1.76 24.41
C HIS A 84 1.76 -1.06 25.32
N PRO A 85 0.44 -1.16 25.09
CA PRO A 85 -0.45 -1.19 26.23
C PRO A 85 -0.13 -2.53 26.91
N ARG A 86 0.53 -2.46 28.07
CA ARG A 86 0.59 -3.60 28.98
C ARG A 86 -0.83 -4.17 29.08
N PRO A 87 -1.09 -5.48 28.96
CA PRO A 87 -2.30 -6.01 29.57
C PRO A 87 -2.20 -5.62 31.06
N ARG A 88 -3.12 -4.76 31.50
CA ARG A 88 -3.45 -4.60 32.91
C ARG A 88 -3.90 -5.99 33.37
N TRP A 89 -2.96 -6.81 33.81
CA TRP A 89 -3.30 -7.90 34.70
C TRP A 89 -3.91 -7.22 35.92
N HIS A 90 -5.22 -7.40 36.07
CA HIS A 90 -5.95 -7.05 37.27
C HIS A 90 -5.33 -7.82 38.42
N SER A 91 -4.35 -7.22 39.11
CA SER A 91 -4.05 -7.61 40.47
C SER A 91 -5.29 -7.33 41.31
N PRO A 92 -5.84 -8.30 42.05
CA PRO A 92 -6.90 -8.04 43.00
C PRO A 92 -6.35 -7.11 44.09
N CYS A 93 -6.97 -5.95 44.23
CA CYS A 93 -6.69 -5.05 45.34
C CYS A 93 -7.16 -5.70 46.66
N PRO A 94 -6.36 -5.68 47.74
CA PRO A 94 -6.64 -6.41 48.96
C PRO A 94 -7.63 -5.66 49.85
N ARG A 95 -8.70 -6.32 50.32
CA ARG A 95 -9.41 -5.92 51.56
C ARG A 95 -9.93 -7.12 52.34
N ARG A 96 -9.10 -7.55 53.30
CA ARG A 96 -9.37 -7.74 54.75
C ARG A 96 -10.83 -7.93 55.23
N ARG A 97 -10.96 -8.89 56.16
CA ARG A 97 -12.01 -9.17 57.18
C ARG A 97 -13.13 -10.09 56.67
N ARG A 98 -13.48 -11.21 57.32
CA ARG A 98 -13.30 -11.67 58.71
C ARG A 98 -12.67 -13.05 58.78
#